data_AF-A0A962K8U7-F1
#
_entry.id   AF-A0A962K8U7-F1
#
_cell.length_a   1.000
_cell.length_b   1.000
_cell.length_c   1.000
_cell.angle_alpha   90.00
_cell.angle_beta   90.00
_cell.angle_gamma   90.00
#
_symmetry.space_group_name_H-M   'P 1'
#
loop_
_entity.id
_entity.type
_entity.pdbx_description
1 polymer ?
#
loop_
_entity_poly.entity_id
_entity_poly.type
_entity_poly.pdbx_seq_one_letter_code
_entity_poly.pdbx_strand_id
1 'polypeptide(L)'
;MAETQGQERTEQATPKRIRDAREKGQVPRSRELNTVMSLLAAGVGMLIFGHGIIQSINQLLIENLTIDREAAFSESLLLGRLGDTAFAALNLLLPLFALLAAITVLSPLSLGGWVFNITLAAPKLERISPLKGLGRLFSVRSLMELAKAIGKFLLVFTTSCFVLYLVLDQIVGLSLRPLPDAMSTAGNLAIACLLGFSAVLVLVAAADVPFQLWQYRT
;
A
#
# COMPACT_ATOMS: atom_id res chain seq x y z
N MET A 1 37.50 14.40 -7.28
CA MET A 1 37.97 13.47 -6.23
C MET A 1 37.42 12.10 -6.56
N ALA A 2 38.27 11.30 -7.21
CA ALA A 2 38.02 9.90 -7.49
C ALA A 2 38.25 9.07 -6.22
N GLU A 3 37.82 7.81 -6.27
CA GLU A 3 38.15 6.68 -5.38
C GLU A 3 37.07 6.23 -4.37
N THR A 4 36.86 4.90 -4.35
CA THR A 4 35.92 4.06 -3.57
C THR A 4 34.43 4.06 -3.94
N GLN A 5 34.08 3.62 -5.17
CA GLN A 5 32.72 3.13 -5.49
C GLN A 5 32.59 1.59 -5.60
N GLY A 6 33.66 0.81 -5.37
CA GLY A 6 33.67 -0.63 -5.61
C GLY A 6 33.93 -1.54 -4.40
N GLN A 7 34.13 -0.98 -3.21
CA GLN A 7 34.39 -1.79 -2.02
C GLN A 7 33.10 -1.87 -1.21
N GLU A 8 32.36 -2.97 -1.36
CA GLU A 8 31.33 -3.33 -0.37
C GLU A 8 32.05 -3.46 0.97
N ARG A 9 31.98 -2.40 1.78
CA ARG A 9 32.62 -2.36 3.09
C ARG A 9 31.89 -3.39 3.93
N THR A 10 32.54 -4.49 4.28
CA THR A 10 31.98 -5.56 5.13
C THR A 10 31.94 -5.19 6.62
N GLU A 11 32.39 -3.98 6.97
CA GLU A 11 32.48 -3.53 8.36
C GLU A 11 31.26 -2.73 8.78
N GLN A 12 30.93 -2.83 10.07
CA GLN A 12 29.82 -2.09 10.66
C GLN A 12 30.09 -0.58 10.64
N ALA A 13 29.09 0.21 10.27
CA ALA A 13 29.11 1.65 10.30
C ALA A 13 29.31 2.15 11.73
N THR A 14 30.30 3.03 11.93
CA THR A 14 30.55 3.66 13.23
C THR A 14 29.36 4.51 13.70
N PRO A 15 29.18 4.72 15.01
CA PRO A 15 28.08 5.53 15.55
C PRO A 15 28.00 6.94 14.95
N LYS A 16 29.16 7.54 14.65
CA LYS A 16 29.26 8.84 13.98
C LYS A 16 28.68 8.79 12.56
N ARG A 17 28.99 7.76 11.78
CA ARG A 17 28.48 7.58 10.41
C ARG A 17 26.96 7.38 10.38
N ILE A 18 26.41 6.63 11.34
CA ILE A 18 24.95 6.44 11.48
C ILE A 18 24.26 7.77 11.83
N ARG A 19 24.84 8.55 12.76
CA ARG A 19 24.34 9.90 13.08
C ARG A 19 24.38 10.82 11.87
N ASP A 20 25.49 10.90 11.15
CA ASP A 20 25.63 11.74 9.96
C ASP A 20 24.65 11.32 8.85
N ALA A 21 24.42 10.01 8.69
CA ALA A 21 23.42 9.48 7.75
C ALA A 21 21.99 9.91 8.13
N ARG A 22 21.63 9.82 9.42
CA ARG A 22 20.35 10.34 9.93
C ARG A 22 20.24 11.85 9.78
N GLU A 23 21.27 12.62 10.09
CA GLU A 23 21.26 14.08 9.90
C GLU A 23 21.04 14.43 8.43
N LYS A 24 21.55 13.63 7.49
CA LYS A 24 21.29 13.75 6.03
C LYS A 24 19.95 13.16 5.58
N GLY A 25 19.11 12.70 6.51
CA GLY A 25 17.80 12.04 6.28
C GLY A 25 17.85 10.71 5.54
N GLN A 26 18.99 10.02 5.58
CA GLN A 26 19.14 8.64 5.12
C GLN A 26 18.80 7.70 6.27
N VAL A 27 17.59 7.17 6.23
CA VAL A 27 17.08 6.16 7.16
C VAL A 27 16.71 4.89 6.40
N PRO A 28 16.80 3.70 7.02
CA PRO A 28 16.37 2.46 6.38
C PRO A 28 14.86 2.52 6.08
N ARG A 29 14.45 2.05 4.90
CA ARG A 29 13.06 2.09 4.45
C ARG A 29 12.72 0.88 3.59
N SER A 30 11.98 -0.08 4.14
CA SER A 30 11.45 -1.21 3.36
C SER A 30 10.20 -0.81 2.61
N ARG A 31 10.27 -0.90 1.27
CA ARG A 31 9.11 -0.73 0.41
C ARG A 31 8.11 -1.86 0.61
N GLU A 32 8.61 -3.10 0.79
CA GLU A 32 7.79 -4.29 1.00
C GLU A 32 6.99 -4.20 2.30
N LEU A 33 7.61 -3.73 3.39
CA LEU A 33 6.91 -3.52 4.66
C LEU A 33 5.76 -2.52 4.51
N ASN A 34 5.96 -1.42 3.77
CA ASN A 34 4.91 -0.44 3.53
C ASN A 34 3.73 -1.04 2.77
N THR A 35 4.01 -1.81 1.72
CA THR A 35 2.99 -2.51 0.93
C THR A 35 2.21 -3.51 1.78
N VAL A 36 2.91 -4.36 2.54
CA VAL A 36 2.28 -5.37 3.42
C VAL A 36 1.37 -4.72 4.44
N MET A 37 1.89 -3.74 5.18
CA MET A 37 1.13 -3.09 6.25
C MET A 37 -0.12 -2.40 5.69
N SER A 38 0.00 -1.76 4.52
CA SER A 38 -1.13 -1.11 3.85
C SER A 38 -2.19 -2.11 3.40
N LEU A 39 -1.79 -3.24 2.81
CA LEU A 39 -2.74 -4.27 2.36
C LEU A 39 -3.43 -4.98 3.53
N LEU A 40 -2.70 -5.28 4.61
CA LEU A 40 -3.28 -5.83 5.84
C LEU A 40 -4.26 -4.83 6.47
N ALA A 41 -3.88 -3.55 6.55
CA ALA A 41 -4.76 -2.51 7.07
C ALA A 41 -6.03 -2.34 6.21
N ALA A 42 -5.91 -2.46 4.89
CA ALA A 42 -7.06 -2.44 3.99
C ALA A 42 -7.97 -3.66 4.25
N GLY A 43 -7.41 -4.87 4.35
CA GLY A 43 -8.19 -6.08 4.61
C GLY A 43 -8.89 -6.05 5.97
N VAL A 44 -8.17 -5.69 7.03
CA VAL A 44 -8.74 -5.54 8.39
C VAL A 44 -9.73 -4.38 8.44
N GLY A 45 -9.43 -3.26 7.80
CA GLY A 45 -10.33 -2.12 7.69
C GLY A 45 -11.64 -2.51 6.99
N MET A 46 -11.58 -3.32 5.93
CA MET A 46 -12.77 -3.84 5.25
C MET A 46 -13.55 -4.83 6.11
N LEU A 47 -12.89 -5.65 6.95
CA LEU A 47 -13.59 -6.51 7.92
C LEU A 47 -14.36 -5.69 8.96
N ILE A 48 -13.79 -4.60 9.45
CA ILE A 48 -14.38 -3.78 10.51
C ILE A 48 -15.45 -2.84 9.95
N PHE A 49 -15.14 -2.13 8.87
CA PHE A 49 -15.97 -1.04 8.34
C PHE A 49 -16.81 -1.44 7.13
N GLY A 50 -16.44 -2.51 6.41
CA GLY A 50 -17.01 -2.84 5.10
C GLY A 50 -18.51 -3.10 5.12
N HIS A 51 -19.03 -3.77 6.15
CA HIS A 51 -20.47 -4.00 6.29
C HIS A 51 -21.25 -2.68 6.41
N GLY A 52 -20.81 -1.78 7.29
CA GLY A 52 -21.43 -0.47 7.46
C GLY A 52 -21.32 0.39 6.20
N ILE A 53 -20.17 0.36 5.52
CA ILE A 53 -19.96 1.05 4.24
C ILE A 53 -20.98 0.58 3.20
N ILE A 54 -21.14 -0.74 3.02
CA ILE A 54 -22.09 -1.28 2.02
C ILE A 54 -23.53 -0.91 2.36
N GLN A 55 -23.92 -1.02 3.64
CA GLN A 55 -25.27 -0.65 4.08
C GLN A 55 -25.57 0.84 3.84
N SER A 56 -24.66 1.72 4.24
CA SER A 56 -24.83 3.15 4.05
C SER A 56 -24.80 3.56 2.58
N ILE A 57 -23.96 2.93 1.74
CA ILE A 57 -24.00 3.14 0.28
C ILE A 57 -25.35 2.73 -0.29
N ASN A 58 -25.90 1.58 0.12
CA ASN A 58 -27.21 1.13 -0.33
C ASN A 58 -28.32 2.12 0.09
N GLN A 59 -28.28 2.60 1.33
CA GLN A 59 -29.20 3.62 1.81
C GLN A 59 -29.10 4.92 1.00
N LEU A 60 -27.88 5.43 0.78
CA LEU A 60 -27.67 6.62 -0.04
C LEU A 60 -28.16 6.43 -1.47
N LEU A 61 -27.96 5.24 -2.07
CA LEU A 61 -28.48 4.92 -3.39
C LEU A 61 -30.01 4.95 -3.42
N ILE A 62 -30.68 4.31 -2.46
CA ILE A 62 -32.15 4.30 -2.38
C ILE A 62 -32.68 5.73 -2.22
N GLU A 63 -32.08 6.53 -1.32
CA GLU A 63 -32.49 7.91 -1.06
C GLU A 63 -32.29 8.82 -2.27
N ASN A 64 -31.19 8.65 -3.02
CA ASN A 64 -30.90 9.49 -4.18
C ASN A 64 -31.62 9.04 -5.46
N LEU A 65 -31.98 7.76 -5.57
CA LEU A 65 -32.77 7.24 -6.69
C LEU A 65 -34.28 7.38 -6.47
N THR A 66 -34.72 7.65 -5.24
CA THR A 66 -36.10 7.96 -4.91
C THR A 66 -36.31 9.47 -4.97
N ILE A 67 -36.75 9.98 -6.12
CA ILE A 67 -36.95 11.41 -6.32
C ILE A 67 -38.38 11.79 -5.93
N ASP A 68 -38.51 12.59 -4.86
CA ASP A 68 -39.79 13.21 -4.51
C ASP A 68 -40.20 14.23 -5.54
N ARG A 69 -41.51 14.37 -5.77
CA ARG A 69 -42.08 15.31 -6.73
C ARG A 69 -41.59 16.74 -6.51
N GLU A 70 -41.43 17.18 -5.26
CA GLU A 70 -40.95 18.53 -4.93
C GLU A 70 -39.48 18.74 -5.30
N ALA A 71 -38.63 17.72 -5.12
CA ALA A 71 -37.23 17.76 -5.54
C ALA A 71 -37.09 17.71 -7.07
N ALA A 72 -37.99 17.01 -7.77
CA ALA A 72 -37.96 16.92 -9.23
C ALA A 72 -38.17 18.26 -9.95
N PHE A 73 -38.84 19.23 -9.30
CA PHE A 73 -39.16 20.53 -9.89
C PHE A 73 -38.38 21.70 -9.27
N SER A 74 -37.40 21.43 -8.40
CA SER A 74 -36.60 22.45 -7.73
C SER A 74 -35.10 22.14 -7.84
N GLU A 75 -34.41 22.90 -8.69
CA GLU A 75 -32.96 22.77 -8.91
C GLU A 75 -32.14 23.04 -7.63
N SER A 76 -32.57 23.99 -6.79
CA SER A 76 -31.89 24.31 -5.53
C SER A 76 -31.97 23.18 -4.51
N LEU A 77 -33.10 22.46 -4.44
CA LEU A 77 -33.27 21.29 -3.57
C LEU A 77 -32.43 20.10 -4.07
N LEU A 78 -32.29 19.93 -5.38
CA LEU A 78 -31.42 18.93 -5.99
C LEU A 78 -29.94 19.18 -5.67
N LEU A 79 -29.46 20.42 -5.80
CA LEU A 79 -28.09 20.79 -5.46
C LEU A 79 -27.79 20.61 -3.96
N GLY A 80 -28.72 20.96 -3.08
CA GLY A 80 -28.61 20.73 -1.65
C GLY A 80 -28.48 19.24 -1.31
N ARG A 81 -29.38 18.40 -1.86
CA ARG A 81 -29.33 16.94 -1.69
C ARG A 81 -28.02 16.34 -2.19
N LEU A 82 -27.48 16.81 -3.32
CA LEU A 82 -26.19 16.34 -3.84
C LEU A 82 -25.04 16.67 -2.87
N GLY A 83 -25.06 17.88 -2.29
CA GLY A 83 -24.09 18.29 -1.27
C GLY A 83 -24.14 17.43 -0.01
N ASP A 84 -25.35 17.18 0.50
CA ASP A 84 -25.57 16.33 1.68
C ASP A 84 -25.12 14.88 1.42
N THR A 85 -25.47 14.32 0.26
CA THR A 85 -25.02 12.98 -0.17
C THR A 85 -23.50 12.90 -0.29
N ALA A 86 -22.85 13.91 -0.88
CA ALA A 86 -21.40 13.96 -0.99
C ALA A 86 -20.73 14.01 0.39
N PHE A 87 -21.26 14.81 1.31
CA PHE A 87 -20.76 14.90 2.68
C PHE A 87 -20.95 13.60 3.46
N ALA A 88 -22.12 12.96 3.33
CA ALA A 88 -22.41 11.66 3.93
C ALA A 88 -21.47 10.57 3.40
N ALA A 89 -21.25 10.51 2.08
CA ALA A 89 -20.33 9.56 1.46
C ALA A 89 -18.87 9.78 1.92
N LEU A 90 -18.45 11.03 2.07
CA LEU A 90 -17.11 11.36 2.56
C LEU A 90 -16.92 10.94 4.02
N ASN A 91 -17.89 11.24 4.89
CA ASN A 91 -17.85 10.81 6.30
C ASN A 91 -17.87 9.29 6.45
N LEU A 92 -18.59 8.59 5.57
CA LEU A 92 -18.65 7.13 5.55
C LEU A 92 -17.28 6.49 5.26
N LEU A 93 -16.52 7.05 4.32
CA LEU A 93 -15.20 6.54 3.93
C LEU A 93 -14.06 7.05 4.82
N LEU A 94 -14.30 8.14 5.55
CA LEU A 94 -13.32 8.79 6.41
C LEU A 94 -12.60 7.84 7.38
N PRO A 95 -13.26 6.93 8.13
CA PRO A 95 -12.56 6.04 9.06
C PRO A 95 -11.60 5.08 8.34
N LEU A 96 -11.99 4.57 7.17
CA LEU A 96 -11.14 3.70 6.36
C LEU A 96 -9.93 4.47 5.81
N PHE A 97 -10.16 5.67 5.28
CA PHE A 97 -9.06 6.53 4.80
C PHE A 97 -8.13 6.98 5.92
N ALA A 98 -8.65 7.31 7.09
CA ALA A 98 -7.85 7.66 8.26
C ALA A 98 -6.95 6.49 8.69
N LEU A 99 -7.48 5.27 8.71
CA LEU A 99 -6.71 4.06 8.98
C LEU A 99 -5.57 3.88 7.97
N LEU A 100 -5.88 3.94 6.66
CA LEU A 100 -4.88 3.76 5.60
C LEU A 100 -3.82 4.86 5.60
N ALA A 101 -4.22 6.10 5.82
CA ALA A 101 -3.31 7.24 5.94
C ALA A 101 -2.38 7.08 7.15
N ALA A 102 -2.92 6.68 8.31
CA ALA A 102 -2.12 6.42 9.49
C ALA A 102 -1.08 5.33 9.23
N ILE A 103 -1.47 4.21 8.63
CA ILE A 103 -0.56 3.10 8.33
C ILE A 103 0.51 3.47 7.31
N THR A 104 0.16 4.26 6.29
CA THR A 104 1.12 4.75 5.28
C THR A 104 2.20 5.63 5.90
N VAL A 105 1.86 6.38 6.95
CA VAL A 105 2.82 7.20 7.70
C VAL A 105 3.60 6.35 8.71
N LEU A 106 2.92 5.48 9.47
CA LEU A 106 3.52 4.69 10.54
C LEU A 106 4.47 3.59 10.03
N SER A 107 4.19 3.01 8.86
CA SER A 107 5.01 1.92 8.31
C SER A 107 6.48 2.33 8.09
N PRO A 108 6.80 3.41 7.33
CA PRO A 108 8.19 3.84 7.18
C PRO A 108 8.82 4.34 8.49
N LEU A 109 8.01 4.90 9.40
CA LEU A 109 8.49 5.33 10.72
C LEU A 109 8.90 4.17 11.63
N SER A 110 8.25 3.02 11.51
CA SER A 110 8.57 1.83 12.30
C SER A 110 9.98 1.28 12.05
N LEU A 111 10.52 1.49 10.83
CA LEU A 111 11.87 1.07 10.45
C LEU A 111 12.93 2.16 10.67
N GLY A 112 12.68 3.33 10.11
CA GLY A 112 13.68 4.40 10.02
C GLY A 112 13.66 5.38 11.18
N GLY A 113 12.56 5.40 11.95
CA GLY A 113 12.25 6.46 12.89
C GLY A 113 11.85 7.77 12.20
N TRP A 114 11.52 8.78 13.01
CA TRP A 114 11.19 10.11 12.53
C TRP A 114 12.46 10.94 12.28
N VAL A 115 12.66 11.40 11.04
CA VAL A 115 13.77 12.28 10.68
C VAL A 115 13.27 13.39 9.77
N PHE A 116 13.44 14.63 10.23
CA PHE A 116 13.05 15.83 9.51
C PHE A 116 14.30 16.60 9.06
N ASN A 117 14.49 16.75 7.76
CA ASN A 117 15.60 17.52 7.20
C ASN A 117 15.14 18.37 6.00
N ILE A 118 15.04 19.67 6.21
CA ILE A 118 14.64 20.68 5.20
C ILE A 118 15.63 20.75 4.02
N THR A 119 16.91 20.47 4.24
CA THR A 119 17.94 20.52 3.18
C THR A 119 17.76 19.44 2.11
N LEU A 120 16.94 18.41 2.36
CA LEU A 120 16.55 17.42 1.36
C LEU A 120 15.49 17.92 0.38
N ALA A 121 14.75 18.97 0.71
CA ALA A 121 13.76 19.59 -0.18
C ALA A 121 14.41 20.47 -1.27
N ALA A 122 15.69 20.81 -1.12
CA ALA A 122 16.44 21.58 -2.10
C ALA A 122 16.69 20.76 -3.39
N PRO A 123 16.45 21.32 -4.59
CA PRO A 123 16.71 20.63 -5.85
C PRO A 123 18.21 20.41 -6.05
N LYS A 124 18.64 19.14 -6.16
CA LYS A 124 20.04 18.76 -6.42
C LYS A 124 20.22 18.40 -7.88
N LEU A 125 20.86 19.29 -8.66
CA LEU A 125 21.15 19.12 -10.09
C LEU A 125 21.96 17.85 -10.40
N GLU A 126 22.76 17.36 -9.45
CA GLU A 126 23.52 16.11 -9.58
C GLU A 126 22.65 14.86 -9.79
N ARG A 127 21.37 14.90 -9.40
CA ARG A 127 20.44 13.78 -9.58
C ARG A 127 19.83 13.71 -11.00
N ILE A 128 20.05 14.70 -11.85
CA ILE A 128 19.37 14.85 -13.15
C ILE A 128 20.23 14.34 -14.33
N SER A 129 21.50 13.97 -14.12
CA SER A 129 22.37 13.53 -15.23
C SER A 129 21.93 12.18 -15.83
N PRO A 130 21.45 12.13 -17.10
CA PRO A 130 20.96 10.90 -17.72
C PRO A 130 22.07 9.88 -18.00
N LEU A 131 23.29 10.35 -18.32
CA LEU A 131 24.46 9.48 -18.55
C LEU A 131 24.83 8.66 -17.30
N LYS A 132 24.84 9.31 -16.12
CA LYS A 132 25.09 8.62 -14.84
C LYS A 132 23.94 7.70 -14.45
N GLY A 133 22.71 7.98 -14.91
CA GLY A 133 21.55 7.11 -14.75
C GLY A 133 21.69 5.80 -15.54
N LEU A 134 22.08 5.87 -16.81
CA LEU A 134 22.31 4.71 -17.67
C LEU A 134 23.40 3.77 -17.12
N GLY A 135 24.54 4.33 -16.67
CA GLY A 135 25.61 3.54 -16.05
C GLY A 135 25.18 2.81 -14.77
N ARG A 136 24.22 3.38 -14.02
CA ARG A 136 23.62 2.70 -12.86
C ARG A 136 22.69 1.58 -13.29
N LEU A 137 21.87 1.77 -14.32
CA LEU A 137 20.94 0.76 -14.83
C LEU A 137 21.66 -0.49 -15.36
N PHE A 138 22.79 -0.32 -16.06
CA PHE A 138 23.57 -1.43 -16.65
C PHE A 138 24.76 -1.89 -15.78
N SER A 139 24.64 -1.78 -14.45
CA SER A 139 25.66 -2.30 -13.52
C SER A 139 25.37 -3.74 -13.09
N VAL A 140 26.41 -4.51 -12.73
CA VAL A 140 26.27 -5.88 -12.17
C VAL A 140 25.35 -5.88 -10.95
N ARG A 141 25.40 -4.81 -10.14
CA ARG A 141 24.49 -4.59 -9.01
C ARG A 141 23.04 -4.53 -9.45
N SER A 142 22.72 -3.80 -10.52
CA SER A 142 21.36 -3.72 -11.05
C SER A 142 20.85 -5.05 -11.62
N LEU A 143 21.74 -5.85 -12.22
CA LEU A 143 21.38 -7.20 -12.66
C LEU A 143 21.06 -8.12 -11.47
N MET A 144 21.82 -8.01 -10.38
CA MET A 144 21.55 -8.77 -9.15
C MET A 144 20.26 -8.31 -8.45
N GLU A 145 19.97 -7.01 -8.44
CA GLU A 145 18.67 -6.47 -7.97
C GLU A 145 17.51 -6.96 -8.83
N LEU A 146 17.69 -7.02 -10.16
CA LEU A 146 16.69 -7.57 -11.08
C LEU A 146 16.39 -9.04 -10.77
N ALA A 147 17.43 -9.86 -10.60
CA ALA A 147 17.27 -11.27 -10.27
C ALA A 147 16.50 -11.47 -8.95
N LYS A 148 16.83 -10.69 -7.91
CA LYS A 148 16.08 -10.68 -6.64
C LYS A 148 14.63 -10.25 -6.84
N ALA A 149 14.37 -9.24 -7.66
CA ALA A 149 13.02 -8.77 -7.96
C ALA A 149 12.18 -9.82 -8.71
N ILE A 150 12.76 -10.53 -9.68
CA ILE A 150 12.11 -11.64 -10.38
C ILE A 150 11.81 -12.79 -9.42
N GLY A 151 12.74 -13.14 -8.54
CA GLY A 151 12.53 -14.16 -7.51
C GLY A 151 11.36 -13.81 -6.58
N LYS A 152 11.33 -12.56 -6.09
CA LYS A 152 10.20 -12.04 -5.29
C LYS A 152 8.89 -12.09 -6.08
N PHE A 153 8.90 -11.69 -7.34
CA PHE A 153 7.72 -11.72 -8.21
C PHE A 153 7.17 -13.13 -8.40
N LEU A 154 8.03 -14.10 -8.74
CA LEU A 154 7.63 -15.50 -8.93
C LEU A 154 7.06 -16.10 -7.64
N LEU A 155 7.65 -15.79 -6.50
CA LEU A 155 7.12 -16.22 -5.21
C LEU A 155 5.71 -15.67 -5.00
N VAL A 156 5.52 -14.36 -5.13
CA VAL A 156 4.20 -13.72 -4.95
C VAL A 156 3.19 -14.24 -5.97
N PHE A 157 3.59 -14.40 -7.23
CA PHE A 157 2.74 -14.91 -8.31
C PHE A 157 2.25 -16.33 -8.01
N THR A 158 3.17 -17.26 -7.73
CA THR A 158 2.83 -18.67 -7.49
C THR A 158 1.92 -18.84 -6.28
N THR A 159 2.21 -18.16 -5.17
CA THR A 159 1.35 -18.21 -3.99
C THR A 159 0.00 -17.55 -4.20
N SER A 160 -0.06 -16.46 -4.99
CA SER A 160 -1.34 -15.80 -5.31
C SER A 160 -2.21 -16.70 -6.19
N CYS A 161 -1.61 -17.36 -7.19
CA CYS A 161 -2.29 -18.39 -7.98
C CYS A 161 -2.78 -19.55 -7.10
N PHE A 162 -1.98 -19.99 -6.13
CA PHE A 162 -2.39 -21.03 -5.19
C PHE A 162 -3.58 -20.60 -4.32
N VAL A 163 -3.56 -19.40 -3.74
CA VAL A 163 -4.69 -18.85 -2.99
C VAL A 163 -5.95 -18.76 -3.86
N LEU A 164 -5.83 -18.28 -5.10
CA LEU A 164 -6.95 -18.23 -6.04
C LEU A 164 -7.49 -19.62 -6.37
N TYR A 165 -6.61 -20.61 -6.54
CA TYR A 165 -7.01 -21.99 -6.78
C TYR A 165 -7.83 -22.56 -5.61
N LEU A 166 -7.45 -22.26 -4.36
CA LEU A 166 -8.19 -22.71 -3.17
C LEU A 166 -9.61 -22.13 -3.07
N VAL A 167 -9.84 -20.94 -3.62
CA VAL A 167 -11.16 -20.28 -3.59
C VAL A 167 -11.94 -20.41 -4.89
N LEU A 168 -11.36 -21.03 -5.92
CA LEU A 168 -11.93 -21.09 -7.27
C LEU A 168 -13.34 -21.69 -7.27
N ASP A 169 -13.54 -22.80 -6.56
CA ASP A 169 -14.85 -23.46 -6.46
C ASP A 169 -15.90 -22.56 -5.83
N GLN A 170 -15.51 -21.75 -4.83
CA GLN A 170 -16.41 -20.80 -4.19
C GLN A 170 -16.77 -19.66 -5.15
N ILE A 171 -15.81 -19.18 -5.95
CA ILE A 171 -16.04 -18.15 -6.97
C ILE A 171 -17.01 -18.67 -8.04
N VAL A 172 -16.79 -19.87 -8.56
CA VAL A 172 -17.69 -20.48 -9.57
C VAL A 172 -19.09 -20.71 -8.98
N GLY A 173 -19.15 -21.16 -7.73
CA GLY A 173 -20.39 -21.39 -6.99
C GLY A 173 -21.20 -20.13 -6.68
N LEU A 174 -20.64 -18.92 -6.82
CA LEU A 174 -21.41 -17.67 -6.64
C LEU A 174 -22.58 -17.55 -7.62
N SER A 175 -22.40 -18.04 -8.85
CA SER A 175 -23.43 -17.99 -9.91
C SER A 175 -24.68 -18.80 -9.59
N LEU A 176 -24.59 -19.74 -8.66
CA LEU A 176 -25.67 -20.64 -8.26
C LEU A 176 -26.40 -20.16 -6.99
N ARG A 177 -25.96 -19.07 -6.36
CA ARG A 177 -26.53 -18.57 -5.10
C ARG A 177 -27.55 -17.46 -5.33
N PRO A 178 -28.54 -17.29 -4.44
CA PRO A 178 -29.39 -16.11 -4.42
C PRO A 178 -28.57 -14.82 -4.31
N LEU A 179 -29.04 -13.74 -4.95
CA LEU A 179 -28.27 -12.50 -5.09
C LEU A 179 -27.77 -11.90 -3.76
N PRO A 180 -28.57 -11.80 -2.68
CA PRO A 180 -28.08 -11.24 -1.41
C PRO A 180 -26.93 -12.05 -0.80
N ASP A 181 -27.05 -13.38 -0.82
CA ASP A 181 -26.04 -14.29 -0.30
C ASP A 181 -24.78 -14.32 -1.18
N ALA A 182 -24.97 -14.22 -2.50
CA ALA A 182 -23.87 -14.13 -3.46
C ALA A 182 -23.04 -12.86 -3.22
N MET A 183 -23.67 -11.70 -2.97
CA MET A 183 -22.96 -10.45 -2.69
C MET A 183 -22.17 -10.51 -1.39
N SER A 184 -22.76 -11.05 -0.31
CA SER A 184 -22.04 -11.22 0.96
C SER A 184 -20.87 -12.19 0.83
N THR A 185 -21.09 -13.33 0.17
CA THR A 185 -20.06 -14.35 -0.06
C THR A 185 -18.92 -13.79 -0.92
N ALA A 186 -19.24 -13.03 -1.97
CA ALA A 186 -18.24 -12.39 -2.84
C ALA A 186 -17.39 -11.37 -2.08
N GLY A 187 -18.01 -10.55 -1.20
CA GLY A 187 -17.29 -9.61 -0.35
C GLY A 187 -16.32 -10.32 0.60
N ASN A 188 -16.78 -11.38 1.28
CA ASN A 188 -15.95 -12.16 2.18
C ASN A 188 -14.80 -12.86 1.44
N LEU A 189 -15.05 -13.41 0.25
CA LEU A 189 -14.04 -13.99 -0.62
C LEU A 189 -12.99 -12.96 -1.05
N ALA A 190 -13.42 -11.75 -1.44
CA ALA A 190 -12.50 -10.69 -1.82
C ALA A 190 -11.58 -10.29 -0.66
N ILE A 191 -12.13 -10.18 0.56
CA ILE A 191 -11.34 -9.90 1.76
C ILE A 191 -10.41 -11.06 2.10
N ALA A 192 -10.87 -12.31 1.99
CA ALA A 192 -10.05 -13.49 2.24
C ALA A 192 -8.86 -13.58 1.27
N CYS A 193 -9.09 -13.32 -0.02
CA CYS A 193 -8.03 -13.24 -1.03
C CYS A 193 -7.04 -12.10 -0.71
N LEU A 194 -7.54 -10.91 -0.37
CA LEU A 194 -6.70 -9.77 -0.01
C LEU A 194 -5.79 -10.10 1.19
N LEU A 195 -6.34 -10.70 2.24
CA LEU A 195 -5.57 -11.13 3.41
C LEU A 195 -4.61 -12.28 3.08
N GLY A 196 -5.03 -13.24 2.27
CA GLY A 196 -4.19 -14.34 1.79
C GLY A 196 -2.97 -13.85 1.01
N PHE A 197 -3.16 -12.93 0.07
CA PHE A 197 -2.07 -12.30 -0.68
C PHE A 197 -1.16 -11.47 0.24
N SER A 198 -1.75 -10.76 1.20
CA SER A 198 -1.00 -9.99 2.19
C SER A 198 -0.11 -10.89 3.06
N ALA A 199 -0.59 -12.05 3.48
CA ALA A 199 0.15 -13.00 4.29
C ALA A 199 1.42 -13.53 3.59
N VAL A 200 1.36 -13.72 2.27
CA VAL A 200 2.55 -14.07 1.47
C VAL A 200 3.56 -12.93 1.51
N LEU A 201 3.10 -11.69 1.27
CA LEU A 201 3.98 -10.53 1.25
C LEU A 201 4.61 -10.29 2.63
N VAL A 202 3.97 -10.69 3.73
CA VAL A 202 4.60 -10.69 5.06
C VAL A 202 5.88 -11.52 5.07
N LEU A 203 5.90 -12.70 4.44
CA LEU A 203 7.11 -13.53 4.34
C LEU A 203 8.22 -12.82 3.54
N VAL A 204 7.85 -12.14 2.46
CA VAL A 204 8.79 -11.36 1.64
C VAL A 204 9.35 -10.18 2.45
N ALA A 205 8.49 -9.45 3.17
CA ALA A 205 8.90 -8.34 4.02
C ALA A 205 9.75 -8.81 5.21
N ALA A 206 9.48 -9.98 5.76
CA ALA A 206 10.27 -10.58 6.84
C ALA A 206 11.72 -10.90 6.40
N ALA A 207 11.96 -11.17 5.11
CA ALA A 207 13.30 -11.28 4.54
C ALA A 207 13.90 -9.92 4.15
N ASP A 208 13.09 -9.01 3.60
CA ASP A 208 13.54 -7.69 3.13
C ASP A 208 13.98 -6.77 4.29
N VAL A 209 13.21 -6.74 5.38
CA VAL A 209 13.46 -5.85 6.52
C VAL A 209 14.83 -6.07 7.17
N PRO A 210 15.24 -7.31 7.56
CA PRO A 210 16.57 -7.55 8.10
C PRO A 210 17.67 -7.21 7.12
N PHE A 211 17.49 -7.52 5.83
CA PHE A 211 18.46 -7.18 4.79
C PHE A 211 18.68 -5.67 4.68
N GLN A 212 17.60 -4.88 4.73
CA GLN A 212 17.68 -3.42 4.71
C GLN A 212 18.34 -2.84 5.96
N LEU A 213 18.05 -3.40 7.14
CA LEU A 213 18.68 -2.99 8.39
C LEU A 213 20.18 -3.34 8.40
N TRP A 214 20.56 -4.50 7.84
CA TRP A 214 21.96 -4.89 7.69
C TRP A 214 22.71 -3.98 6.73
N GLN A 215 22.13 -3.69 5.55
CA GLN A 215 22.71 -2.77 4.57
C GLN A 215 22.83 -1.33 5.12
N TYR A 216 21.94 -0.91 6.01
CA TYR A 216 22.05 0.39 6.68
C TYR A 216 23.18 0.42 7.73
N ARG A 217 23.46 -0.72 8.37
CA ARG A 217 24.51 -0.87 9.39
C ARG A 217 25.90 -1.11 8.82
N THR A 218 26.06 -1.21 7.50
CA THR A 218 27.30 -1.62 6.81
C THR A 218 27.72 -0.53 5.80
#